data_AF-A0A537FAE0-F1
#
_entry.id   AF-A0A537FAE0-F1
#
_cell.length_a   1.000
_cell.length_b   1.000
_cell.length_c   1.000
_cell.angle_alpha   90.00
_cell.angle_beta   90.00
_cell.angle_gamma   90.00
#
_symmetry.space_group_name_H-M   'P 1'
#
loop_
_entity.id
_entity.type
_entity.pdbx_description
1 polymer ?
#
loop_
_entity_poly.entity_id
_entity_poly.type
_entity_poly.pdbx_seq_one_letter_code
_entity_poly.pdbx_strand_id
1 'polypeptide(L)'
;MSELRERSTKKLAELKAYLDKKVVEDEEETRTLRSFLEVIDLLLTERSYRKVEVPKIMLETGKKQEAPPQSIRTISGVVLADMYVNGPNLRVVPGEGMKFDTNTPPFRPFLLGKVLEPMQKKDEEAVRKGGLSPDRVLSFDLDQQGNLLKQLHVKNYGDDTRLSEIKNAVRWTFRKMYEKTIGT
;
A
#
# COMPACT_ATOMS: atom_id res chain seq x y z
N MET A 1 -50.45 -21.63 18.57
CA MET A 1 -49.66 -20.38 18.74
C MET A 1 -48.50 -20.55 19.73
N SER A 2 -48.67 -21.28 20.83
CA SER A 2 -47.63 -21.58 21.83
C SER A 2 -46.46 -22.42 21.30
N GLU A 3 -46.73 -23.52 20.60
CA GLU A 3 -45.68 -24.42 20.08
C GLU A 3 -44.75 -23.77 19.04
N LEU A 4 -45.27 -22.85 18.22
CA LEU A 4 -44.47 -22.13 17.22
C LEU A 4 -43.48 -21.18 17.87
N ARG A 5 -43.87 -20.57 19.00
CA ARG A 5 -43.05 -19.67 19.84
C ARG A 5 -41.98 -20.45 20.58
N GLU A 6 -42.31 -21.65 21.07
CA GLU A 6 -41.35 -22.54 21.71
C GLU A 6 -40.32 -23.09 20.71
N ARG A 7 -40.75 -23.42 19.49
CA ARG A 7 -39.84 -23.88 18.43
C ARG A 7 -38.90 -22.77 17.95
N SER A 8 -39.35 -21.51 17.94
CA SER A 8 -38.52 -20.37 17.54
C SER A 8 -37.54 -19.95 18.65
N THR A 9 -37.93 -20.06 19.92
CA THR A 9 -37.01 -19.83 21.05
C THR A 9 -35.92 -20.91 21.14
N LYS A 10 -36.25 -22.18 20.90
CA LYS A 10 -35.25 -23.28 20.82
C LYS A 10 -34.23 -23.05 19.70
N LYS A 11 -34.68 -22.72 18.48
CA LYS A 11 -33.78 -22.40 17.35
C LYS A 11 -32.87 -21.21 17.64
N LEU A 12 -33.38 -20.19 18.35
CA LEU A 12 -32.60 -19.02 18.71
C LEU A 12 -31.50 -19.36 19.72
N ALA A 13 -31.81 -20.22 20.70
CA ALA A 13 -30.83 -20.70 21.67
C ALA A 13 -29.74 -21.56 21.00
N GLU A 14 -30.11 -22.43 20.07
CA GLU A 14 -29.16 -23.23 19.28
C GLU A 14 -28.24 -22.36 18.43
N LEU A 15 -28.80 -21.34 17.76
CA LEU A 15 -28.00 -20.40 16.97
C LEU A 15 -27.04 -19.59 17.84
N LYS A 16 -27.50 -19.12 19.02
CA LYS A 16 -26.63 -18.43 19.97
C LYS A 16 -25.48 -19.33 20.42
N ALA A 17 -25.76 -20.58 20.78
CA ALA A 17 -24.73 -21.53 21.20
C ALA A 17 -23.72 -21.84 20.08
N TYR A 18 -24.19 -21.94 18.83
CA TYR A 18 -23.32 -22.10 17.67
C TYR A 18 -22.40 -20.89 17.46
N LEU A 19 -22.95 -19.68 17.55
CA LEU A 19 -22.18 -18.44 17.41
C LEU A 19 -21.17 -18.27 18.55
N ASP A 20 -21.58 -18.50 19.81
CA ASP A 20 -20.68 -18.42 20.97
C ASP A 20 -19.52 -19.41 20.82
N LYS A 21 -19.79 -20.64 20.37
CA LYS A 21 -18.74 -21.63 20.09
C LYS A 21 -17.79 -21.17 18.99
N LYS A 22 -18.33 -20.61 17.90
CA LYS A 22 -17.51 -20.11 16.77
C LYS A 22 -16.63 -18.94 17.17
N VAL A 23 -17.16 -18.02 17.97
CA VAL A 23 -16.38 -16.89 18.51
C VAL A 23 -15.20 -17.39 19.33
N VAL A 24 -15.40 -18.36 20.23
CA VAL A 24 -14.31 -18.92 21.04
C VAL A 24 -13.26 -19.61 20.18
N GLU A 25 -13.66 -20.42 19.20
CA GLU A 25 -12.72 -21.08 18.27
C GLU A 25 -11.88 -20.06 17.50
N ASP A 26 -12.52 -19.00 16.98
CA ASP A 26 -11.83 -17.96 16.21
C ASP A 26 -10.91 -17.11 17.10
N GLU A 27 -11.27 -16.87 18.36
CA GLU A 27 -10.43 -16.20 19.36
C GLU A 27 -9.20 -17.04 19.73
N GLU A 28 -9.36 -18.35 19.91
CA GLU A 28 -8.26 -19.27 20.17
C GLU A 28 -7.29 -19.38 18.97
N GLU A 29 -7.83 -19.44 17.75
CA GLU A 29 -7.03 -19.41 16.52
C GLU A 29 -6.25 -18.10 16.41
N THR A 30 -6.92 -16.97 16.66
CA THR A 30 -6.28 -15.65 16.68
C THR A 30 -5.17 -15.57 17.73
N ARG A 31 -5.41 -16.08 18.93
CA ARG A 31 -4.42 -16.13 20.02
C ARG A 31 -3.20 -16.97 19.62
N THR A 32 -3.42 -18.11 18.99
CA THR A 32 -2.34 -19.00 18.54
C THR A 32 -1.50 -18.33 17.45
N LEU A 33 -2.14 -17.75 16.44
CA LEU A 33 -1.44 -17.04 15.36
C LEU A 33 -0.63 -15.86 15.87
N ARG A 34 -1.16 -15.09 16.83
CA ARG A 34 -0.42 -14.00 17.50
C ARG A 34 0.80 -14.52 18.25
N SER A 35 0.71 -15.65 18.95
CA SER A 35 1.86 -16.24 19.64
C SER A 35 2.98 -16.65 18.67
N PHE A 36 2.64 -17.15 17.47
CA PHE A 36 3.64 -17.44 16.45
C PHE A 36 4.28 -16.17 15.89
N LEU A 37 3.51 -15.10 15.70
CA LEU A 37 4.04 -13.81 15.29
C LEU A 37 5.02 -13.25 16.34
N GLU A 38 4.68 -13.32 17.62
CA GLU A 38 5.58 -12.87 18.71
C GLU A 38 6.90 -13.64 18.71
N VAL A 39 6.87 -14.96 18.51
CA VAL A 39 8.08 -15.78 18.40
C VAL A 39 8.90 -15.38 17.17
N ILE A 40 8.25 -15.13 16.03
CA ILE A 40 8.93 -14.67 14.82
C ILE A 40 9.55 -13.29 15.04
N ASP A 41 8.86 -12.36 15.69
CA ASP A 41 9.38 -11.03 16.00
C ASP A 41 10.55 -11.09 16.98
N LEU A 42 10.53 -12.00 17.96
CA LEU A 42 11.66 -12.24 18.86
C LEU A 42 12.88 -12.75 18.08
N LEU A 43 12.68 -13.71 17.17
CA LEU A 43 13.76 -14.25 16.32
C LEU A 43 14.28 -13.22 15.32
N LEU A 44 13.41 -12.41 14.72
CA LEU A 44 13.81 -11.33 13.83
C LEU A 44 14.60 -10.27 14.59
N THR A 45 14.13 -9.90 15.77
CA THR A 45 14.82 -9.01 16.68
C THR A 45 16.20 -9.54 17.05
N GLU A 46 16.33 -10.81 17.42
CA GLU A 46 17.61 -11.48 17.72
C GLU A 46 18.57 -11.48 16.52
N ARG A 47 18.05 -11.65 15.29
CA ARG A 47 18.82 -11.57 14.04
C ARG A 47 19.15 -10.14 13.63
N SER A 48 18.27 -9.18 13.94
CA SER A 48 18.40 -7.76 13.63
C SER A 48 19.34 -7.02 14.59
N TYR A 49 19.54 -7.52 15.82
CA TYR A 49 20.51 -6.97 16.77
C TYR A 49 21.99 -7.11 16.34
N ARG A 50 22.30 -7.86 15.27
CA ARG A 50 23.65 -7.84 14.66
C ARG A 50 23.89 -6.64 13.74
N LYS A 51 22.91 -5.75 13.56
CA LYS A 51 23.03 -4.45 12.87
C LYS A 51 22.22 -3.37 13.62
N VAL A 52 22.68 -3.05 14.81
CA VAL A 52 22.44 -1.82 15.61
C VAL A 52 22.36 -0.56 14.70
N GLU A 53 21.51 0.46 14.86
CA GLU A 53 20.36 0.87 15.69
C GLU A 53 19.79 2.13 14.99
N VAL A 54 18.48 2.41 15.06
CA VAL A 54 17.82 3.64 15.61
C VAL A 54 16.29 3.46 15.43
N PRO A 55 15.47 3.66 16.48
CA PRO A 55 14.03 3.35 16.46
C PRO A 55 13.13 4.55 16.11
N LYS A 56 12.07 4.33 15.31
CA LYS A 56 10.85 5.13 15.38
C LYS A 56 9.58 4.38 14.90
N ILE A 57 8.83 3.94 15.91
CA ILE A 57 7.37 3.99 16.04
C ILE A 57 6.54 3.53 14.82
N MET A 58 6.11 2.27 14.92
CA MET A 58 4.76 1.72 14.63
C MET A 58 3.87 2.51 13.64
N LEU A 59 3.72 1.97 12.44
CA LEU A 59 2.41 1.83 11.79
C LEU A 59 2.39 0.48 11.07
N GLU A 60 1.50 -0.39 11.54
CA GLU A 60 1.18 -1.65 10.90
C GLU A 60 0.59 -1.41 9.50
N THR A 61 1.06 -2.18 8.51
CA THR A 61 0.20 -2.81 7.49
C THR A 61 1.04 -3.79 6.67
N GLY A 62 0.83 -5.09 6.92
CA GLY A 62 0.96 -6.16 5.94
C GLY A 62 2.32 -6.35 5.26
N LYS A 63 3.26 -7.04 5.91
CA LYS A 63 4.36 -7.73 5.21
C LYS A 63 3.80 -8.93 4.43
N LYS A 64 3.22 -8.70 3.25
CA LYS A 64 3.37 -9.67 2.15
C LYS A 64 4.73 -9.41 1.52
N GLN A 65 5.40 -10.49 1.17
CA GLN A 65 6.75 -10.55 0.61
C GLN A 65 6.87 -9.65 -0.64
N GLU A 66 7.22 -8.39 -0.41
CA GLU A 66 7.58 -7.44 -1.45
C GLU A 66 9.06 -7.62 -1.76
N ALA A 67 9.41 -7.56 -3.04
CA ALA A 67 10.81 -7.39 -3.44
C ALA A 67 11.42 -6.21 -2.65
N PRO A 68 12.71 -6.26 -2.28
CA PRO A 68 13.32 -5.22 -1.48
C PRO A 68 13.01 -3.84 -2.07
N PRO A 69 12.53 -2.88 -1.26
CA PRO A 69 12.08 -1.59 -1.76
C PRO A 69 13.20 -0.88 -2.52
N GLN A 70 12.84 -0.30 -3.67
CA GLN A 70 13.77 0.53 -4.43
C GLN A 70 13.72 1.95 -3.86
N SER A 71 14.68 2.28 -2.99
CA SER A 71 14.77 3.63 -2.41
C SER A 71 15.18 4.68 -3.45
N ILE A 72 14.43 5.78 -3.48
CA ILE A 72 14.78 7.01 -4.16
C ILE A 72 15.67 7.83 -3.22
N ARG A 73 16.91 8.08 -3.64
CA ARG A 73 17.89 8.83 -2.86
C ARG A 73 18.45 10.01 -3.64
N THR A 74 18.78 11.09 -2.93
CA THR A 74 19.59 12.20 -3.46
C THR A 74 21.04 11.76 -3.67
N ILE A 75 21.83 12.59 -4.35
CA ILE A 75 23.29 12.40 -4.46
C ILE A 75 23.96 12.43 -3.08
N SER A 76 23.41 13.21 -2.14
CA SER A 76 23.86 13.29 -0.74
C SER A 76 23.42 12.11 0.14
N GLY A 77 22.71 11.12 -0.42
CA GLY A 77 22.30 9.91 0.30
C GLY A 77 20.97 10.00 1.07
N VAL A 78 20.29 11.15 1.05
CA VAL A 78 18.99 11.36 1.70
C VAL A 78 17.92 10.53 1.01
N VAL A 79 17.16 9.74 1.78
CA VAL A 79 16.04 8.94 1.27
C VAL A 79 14.81 9.84 1.10
N LEU A 80 14.36 9.97 -0.15
CA LEU A 80 13.18 10.77 -0.49
C LEU A 80 11.91 9.93 -0.47
N ALA A 81 11.97 8.67 -0.88
CA ALA A 81 10.84 7.75 -0.93
C ALA A 81 11.30 6.31 -1.15
N ASP A 82 10.45 5.35 -0.82
CA ASP A 82 10.61 3.94 -1.15
C ASP A 82 9.53 3.51 -2.15
N MET A 83 9.95 2.74 -3.16
CA MET A 83 9.07 2.16 -4.17
C MET A 83 8.97 0.65 -3.97
N TYR A 84 7.73 0.17 -3.90
CA TYR A 84 7.38 -1.24 -3.73
C TYR A 84 6.66 -1.70 -4.99
N VAL A 85 7.21 -2.71 -5.65
CA VAL A 85 6.58 -3.34 -6.82
C VAL A 85 6.01 -4.67 -6.39
N ASN A 86 4.70 -4.84 -6.56
CA ASN A 86 3.97 -6.03 -6.20
C ASN A 86 3.10 -6.50 -7.38
N GLY A 87 3.63 -7.45 -8.15
CA GLY A 87 3.01 -7.91 -9.39
C GLY A 87 2.77 -6.72 -10.33
N PRO A 88 1.53 -6.47 -10.78
CA PRO A 88 1.19 -5.36 -11.67
C PRO A 88 1.00 -4.01 -10.95
N ASN A 89 1.27 -3.95 -9.64
CA ASN A 89 1.05 -2.77 -8.81
C ASN A 89 2.37 -2.14 -8.37
N LEU A 90 2.39 -0.82 -8.32
CA LEU A 90 3.46 0.01 -7.79
C LEU A 90 2.91 0.86 -6.65
N ARG A 91 3.60 0.83 -5.51
CA ARG A 91 3.33 1.67 -4.34
C ARG A 91 4.55 2.53 -4.09
N VAL A 92 4.33 3.83 -3.88
CA VAL A 92 5.39 4.80 -3.57
C VAL A 92 5.07 5.46 -2.25
N VAL A 93 6.00 5.40 -1.31
CA VAL A 93 5.86 5.96 0.04
C VAL A 93 6.98 6.99 0.25
N PRO A 94 6.67 8.27 0.52
CA PRO A 94 7.68 9.25 0.91
C PRO A 94 8.49 8.80 2.13
N GLY A 95 9.79 9.13 2.13
CA GLY A 95 10.68 8.80 3.23
C GLY A 95 10.30 9.53 4.51
N GLU A 96 10.73 9.03 5.66
CA GLU A 96 10.42 9.64 6.95
C GLU A 96 10.87 11.12 6.99
N GLY A 97 9.98 12.01 7.42
CA GLY A 97 10.24 13.45 7.45
C GLY A 97 10.08 14.18 6.10
N MET A 98 9.85 13.47 4.99
CA MET A 98 9.56 14.09 3.70
C MET A 98 8.11 14.56 3.62
N LYS A 99 7.93 15.86 3.37
CA LYS A 99 6.62 16.50 3.24
C LYS A 99 6.43 16.99 1.82
N PHE A 100 5.91 16.12 0.96
CA PHE A 100 5.61 16.48 -0.43
C PHE A 100 4.17 16.96 -0.56
N ASP A 101 3.98 18.23 -0.92
CA ASP A 101 2.65 18.78 -1.21
C ASP A 101 2.23 18.39 -2.64
N THR A 102 1.10 17.68 -2.78
CA THR A 102 0.62 17.20 -4.08
C THR A 102 0.14 18.33 -5.00
N ASN A 103 -0.21 19.49 -4.46
CA ASN A 103 -0.59 20.68 -5.24
C ASN A 103 0.63 21.43 -5.77
N THR A 104 1.83 21.19 -5.22
CA THR A 104 3.04 21.88 -5.64
C THR A 104 3.60 21.28 -6.94
N PRO A 105 3.83 22.08 -8.00
CA PRO A 105 4.49 21.59 -9.20
C PRO A 105 5.90 21.05 -8.86
N PRO A 106 6.33 19.91 -9.42
CA PRO A 106 5.75 19.28 -10.62
C PRO A 106 4.76 18.14 -10.37
N PHE A 107 4.33 17.84 -9.14
CA PHE A 107 3.61 16.61 -8.82
C PHE A 107 2.39 16.33 -9.71
N ARG A 108 1.32 17.13 -9.59
CA ARG A 108 0.14 17.00 -10.46
C ARG A 108 0.41 17.22 -11.95
N PRO A 109 1.00 18.36 -12.38
CA PRO A 109 1.08 18.66 -13.81
C PRO A 109 2.00 17.72 -14.57
N PHE A 110 3.04 17.16 -13.95
CA PHE A 110 3.96 16.23 -14.60
C PHE A 110 3.63 14.77 -14.28
N LEU A 111 3.68 14.36 -13.01
CA LEU A 111 3.55 12.94 -12.66
C LEU A 111 2.15 12.41 -13.01
N LEU A 112 1.10 13.12 -12.64
CA LEU A 112 -0.26 12.69 -12.99
C LEU A 112 -0.56 13.04 -14.46
N GLY A 113 -0.46 14.32 -14.82
CA GLY A 113 -0.95 14.82 -16.10
C GLY A 113 -0.13 14.42 -17.33
N LYS A 114 1.20 14.29 -17.22
CA LYS A 114 2.08 13.97 -18.36
C LYS A 114 2.49 12.51 -18.43
N VAL A 115 2.39 11.76 -17.33
CA VAL A 115 2.86 10.37 -17.27
C VAL A 115 1.70 9.41 -17.04
N LEU A 116 0.98 9.51 -15.93
CA LEU A 116 -0.05 8.53 -15.58
C LEU A 116 -1.35 8.67 -16.41
N GLU A 117 -1.87 9.89 -16.56
CA GLU A 117 -3.11 10.15 -17.32
C GLU A 117 -3.02 9.72 -18.80
N PRO A 118 -1.93 10.02 -19.56
CA PRO A 118 -1.82 9.56 -20.94
C PRO A 118 -1.74 8.03 -21.05
N MET A 119 -1.12 7.36 -20.08
CA MET A 119 -1.10 5.89 -20.02
C MET A 119 -2.50 5.31 -19.76
N GLN A 120 -3.23 5.87 -18.80
CA GLN A 120 -4.62 5.47 -18.51
C GLN A 120 -5.54 5.68 -19.73
N LYS A 121 -5.47 6.84 -20.40
CA LYS A 121 -6.28 7.12 -21.60
C LYS A 121 -6.01 6.13 -22.74
N LYS A 122 -4.74 5.77 -22.96
CA LYS A 122 -4.38 4.74 -23.95
C LYS A 122 -4.99 3.38 -23.61
N ASP A 123 -4.99 3.01 -22.34
CA ASP A 123 -5.60 1.76 -21.88
C ASP A 123 -7.12 1.78 -22.06
N GLU A 124 -7.79 2.89 -21.72
CA GLU A 124 -9.23 3.09 -21.95
C GLU A 124 -9.61 3.00 -23.44
N GLU A 125 -8.80 3.59 -24.33
CA GLU A 125 -8.99 3.46 -25.77
C GLU A 125 -8.79 2.03 -26.27
N ALA A 126 -7.83 1.29 -25.71
CA ALA A 126 -7.60 -0.11 -26.03
C ALA A 126 -8.76 -1.00 -25.57
N VAL A 127 -9.36 -0.71 -24.41
CA VAL A 127 -10.59 -1.37 -23.94
C VAL A 127 -11.74 -1.11 -24.91
N ARG A 128 -11.94 0.14 -25.35
CA ARG A 128 -12.99 0.49 -26.31
C ARG A 128 -12.84 -0.25 -27.64
N LYS A 129 -11.60 -0.56 -28.04
CA LYS A 129 -11.26 -1.33 -29.25
C LYS A 129 -11.28 -2.86 -29.02
N GLY A 130 -11.58 -3.32 -27.80
CA GLY A 130 -11.58 -4.74 -27.44
C GLY A 130 -10.19 -5.38 -27.31
N GLY A 131 -9.12 -4.58 -27.31
CA GLY A 131 -7.74 -5.04 -27.22
C GLY A 131 -7.20 -5.17 -25.79
N LEU A 132 -7.92 -4.65 -24.79
CA LEU A 132 -7.58 -4.71 -23.38
C LEU A 132 -8.84 -4.98 -22.54
N SER A 133 -8.69 -5.72 -21.45
CA SER A 133 -9.80 -5.95 -20.53
C SER A 133 -9.93 -4.78 -19.53
N PRO A 134 -11.14 -4.36 -19.14
CA PRO A 134 -11.34 -3.22 -18.22
C PRO A 134 -10.61 -3.35 -16.88
N ASP A 135 -10.41 -4.58 -16.37
CA ASP A 135 -9.68 -4.87 -15.13
C ASP A 135 -8.17 -4.63 -15.25
N ARG A 136 -7.64 -4.45 -16.47
CA ARG A 136 -6.22 -4.19 -16.75
C ARG A 136 -5.91 -2.74 -17.08
N VAL A 137 -6.89 -1.84 -17.01
CA VAL A 137 -6.67 -0.41 -17.20
C VAL A 137 -5.80 0.11 -16.05
N LEU A 138 -4.78 0.89 -16.39
CA LEU A 138 -3.99 1.59 -15.38
C LEU A 138 -4.89 2.50 -14.57
N SER A 139 -4.80 2.38 -13.25
CA SER A 139 -5.45 3.29 -12.32
C SER A 139 -4.45 3.75 -11.28
N PHE A 140 -4.65 4.94 -10.74
CA PHE A 140 -3.79 5.47 -9.69
C PHE A 140 -4.61 6.18 -8.63
N ASP A 141 -4.12 6.15 -7.40
CA ASP A 141 -4.77 6.73 -6.23
C ASP A 141 -3.73 7.42 -5.34
N LEU A 142 -4.15 8.53 -4.74
CA LEU A 142 -3.33 9.36 -3.87
C LEU A 142 -3.89 9.31 -2.46
N ASP A 143 -3.14 8.68 -1.58
CA ASP A 143 -3.36 8.84 -0.15
C ASP A 143 -2.64 10.10 0.32
N GLN A 144 -3.40 11.05 0.87
CA GLN A 144 -2.88 12.32 1.34
C GLN A 144 -3.52 12.73 2.65
N GLN A 145 -2.70 13.27 3.55
CA GLN A 145 -3.16 13.88 4.78
C GLN A 145 -3.19 15.40 4.57
N GLY A 146 -4.38 15.94 4.28
CA GLY A 146 -4.53 17.30 3.79
C GLY A 146 -3.91 17.43 2.40
N ASN A 147 -2.88 18.28 2.27
CA ASN A 147 -2.14 18.46 1.02
C ASN A 147 -0.88 17.59 0.90
N LEU A 148 -0.48 16.93 2.00
CA LEU A 148 0.76 16.17 2.06
C LEU A 148 0.54 14.73 1.59
N LEU A 149 1.35 14.31 0.62
CA LEU A 149 1.37 12.95 0.12
C LEU A 149 1.77 11.98 1.25
N LYS A 150 0.91 11.00 1.52
CA LYS A 150 1.22 9.82 2.34
C LYS A 150 1.66 8.67 1.46
N GLN A 151 0.95 8.44 0.35
CA GLN A 151 1.22 7.32 -0.53
C GLN A 151 0.67 7.56 -1.93
N LEU A 152 1.38 7.07 -2.94
CA LEU A 152 0.88 6.95 -4.31
C LEU A 152 0.76 5.46 -4.64
N HIS A 153 -0.44 5.06 -5.05
CA HIS A 153 -0.69 3.73 -5.60
C HIS A 153 -0.90 3.83 -7.10
N VAL A 154 -0.23 2.97 -7.86
CA VAL A 154 -0.47 2.76 -9.29
C VAL A 154 -0.77 1.29 -9.49
N LYS A 155 -1.96 0.96 -9.98
CA LYS A 155 -2.40 -0.40 -10.28
C LYS A 155 -2.36 -0.63 -11.78
N ASN A 156 -2.06 -1.86 -12.17
CA ASN A 156 -1.96 -2.27 -13.58
C ASN A 156 -1.01 -1.40 -14.40
N TYR A 157 0.24 -1.24 -13.95
CA TYR A 157 1.20 -0.42 -14.69
C TYR A 157 1.52 -0.94 -16.10
N GLY A 158 1.24 -2.22 -16.38
CA GLY A 158 1.45 -2.85 -17.68
C GLY A 158 2.77 -3.64 -17.74
N ASP A 159 3.61 -3.28 -18.71
CA ASP A 159 4.89 -3.93 -19.00
C ASP A 159 6.08 -3.27 -18.28
N ASP A 160 7.27 -3.89 -18.37
CA ASP A 160 8.48 -3.38 -17.72
C ASP A 160 8.92 -2.01 -18.26
N THR A 161 8.64 -1.73 -19.55
CA THR A 161 8.89 -0.40 -20.14
C THR A 161 8.10 0.68 -19.43
N ARG A 162 6.78 0.48 -19.26
CA ARG A 162 5.91 1.40 -18.53
C ARG A 162 6.30 1.49 -17.05
N LEU A 163 6.68 0.38 -16.43
CA LEU A 163 7.17 0.37 -15.05
C LEU A 163 8.41 1.26 -14.91
N SER A 164 9.38 1.13 -15.81
CA SER A 164 10.60 1.93 -15.81
C SER A 164 10.31 3.41 -16.03
N GLU A 165 9.39 3.74 -16.95
CA GLU A 165 8.94 5.11 -17.20
C GLU A 165 8.30 5.74 -15.95
N ILE A 166 7.38 5.02 -15.29
CA ILE A 166 6.73 5.49 -14.06
C ILE A 166 7.76 5.65 -12.94
N LYS A 167 8.67 4.69 -12.75
CA LYS A 167 9.74 4.78 -11.74
C LYS A 167 10.63 6.01 -11.97
N ASN A 168 11.02 6.28 -13.21
CA ASN A 168 11.84 7.43 -13.56
C ASN A 168 11.10 8.75 -13.36
N ALA A 169 9.81 8.80 -13.73
CA ALA A 169 8.97 9.96 -13.51
C ALA A 169 8.78 10.27 -12.02
N VAL A 170 8.49 9.26 -11.20
CA VAL A 170 8.38 9.39 -9.73
C VAL A 170 9.71 9.89 -9.16
N ARG A 171 10.83 9.26 -9.52
CA ARG A 171 12.17 9.63 -9.06
C ARG A 171 12.49 11.09 -9.37
N TRP A 172 12.23 11.53 -10.60
CA TRP A 172 12.46 12.91 -11.01
C TRP A 172 11.56 13.89 -10.25
N THR A 173 10.27 13.56 -10.12
CA THR A 173 9.29 14.41 -9.44
C THR A 173 9.67 14.64 -7.98
N PHE A 174 9.98 13.56 -7.25
CA PHE A 174 10.32 13.63 -5.83
C PHE A 174 11.62 14.37 -5.58
N ARG A 175 12.62 14.17 -6.46
CA ARG A 175 13.86 14.95 -6.42
C ARG A 175 13.59 16.45 -6.64
N LYS A 176 12.76 16.80 -7.62
CA LYS A 176 12.40 18.20 -7.88
C LYS A 176 11.60 18.85 -6.76
N MET A 177 10.66 18.13 -6.16
CA MET A 177 9.94 18.61 -4.98
C MET A 177 10.88 18.83 -3.80
N TYR A 178 11.82 17.91 -3.59
CA TYR A 178 12.82 18.03 -2.53
C TYR A 178 13.76 19.23 -2.73
N GLU A 179 14.21 19.47 -3.97
CA GLU A 179 15.02 20.66 -4.31
C GLU A 179 14.30 21.96 -3.94
N LYS A 180 12.98 22.04 -4.12
CA LYS A 180 12.18 23.22 -3.73
C LYS A 180 12.06 23.39 -2.21
N THR A 181 11.98 22.29 -1.46
CA THR A 181 11.91 22.35 0.00
C THR A 181 13.24 22.70 0.66
N ILE A 182 14.38 22.47 0.00
CA ILE A 182 15.72 22.83 0.49
C ILE A 182 16.15 24.22 0.00
N GLY A 183 15.68 24.64 -1.19
CA GLY A 183 16.04 25.92 -1.81
C GLY A 183 15.21 27.12 -1.37
N THR A 184 14.37 26.97 -0.34
CA THR A 184 13.62 28.05 0.33
C THR A 184 14.14 28.18 1.76
#